data_AF-A0A517TS82-F1
#
_entry.id   AF-A0A517TS82-F1
#
_cell.length_a   1.000
_cell.length_b   1.000
_cell.length_c   1.000
_cell.angle_alpha   90.00
_cell.angle_beta   90.00
_cell.angle_gamma   90.00
#
_symmetry.space_group_name_H-M   'P 1'
#
loop_
_entity.id
_entity.type
_entity.pdbx_description
1 polymer ?
#
loop_
_entity_poly.entity_id
_entity_poly.type
_entity_poly.pdbx_seq_one_letter_code
_entity_poly.pdbx_strand_id
1 'polypeptide(L)'
;MAPVFESCRLEFSARGVTATRRIAGFGNEQRFPPEQIESIDAVKSGMAYGNTIYWNVELHDRQGKRHKLATAIPRRQLAERLATEIATTVGISETRSSSKGSRMGLKSELPAELRGD
;
A
#
# COMPACT_ATOMS: atom_id res chain seq x y z
N MET A 1 -23.47 15.12 -15.38
CA MET A 1 -22.62 13.95 -15.12
C MET A 1 -23.01 13.45 -13.73
N ALA A 2 -23.76 12.35 -13.63
CA ALA A 2 -24.25 11.86 -12.34
C ALA A 2 -23.06 11.34 -11.51
N PRO A 3 -22.96 11.64 -10.20
CA PRO A 3 -21.90 11.10 -9.37
C PRO A 3 -22.06 9.58 -9.31
N VAL A 4 -21.12 8.86 -9.91
CA VAL A 4 -21.03 7.40 -9.75
C VAL A 4 -20.48 7.18 -8.35
N PHE A 5 -21.35 6.79 -7.42
CA PHE A 5 -20.95 6.43 -6.07
C PHE A 5 -20.20 5.09 -6.13
N GLU A 6 -18.87 5.16 -6.18
CA GLU A 6 -18.01 4.02 -5.95
C GLU A 6 -18.03 3.72 -4.44
N SER A 7 -18.58 2.56 -4.07
CA SER A 7 -18.47 2.05 -2.71
C SER A 7 -17.39 0.98 -2.68
N CYS A 8 -16.34 1.23 -1.91
CA CYS A 8 -15.32 0.23 -1.58
C CYS A 8 -15.58 -0.26 -0.16
N ARG A 9 -15.89 -1.54 -0.01
CA ARG A 9 -15.96 -2.22 1.28
C ARG A 9 -14.69 -3.05 1.43
N LEU A 10 -13.95 -2.78 2.50
CA LEU A 10 -12.73 -3.51 2.84
C LEU A 10 -12.99 -4.31 4.11
N GLU A 11 -12.72 -5.61 4.05
CA GLU A 11 -12.82 -6.53 5.18
C GLU A 11 -11.47 -7.23 5.34
N PHE A 12 -10.94 -7.27 6.56
CA PHE A 12 -9.64 -7.88 6.85
C PHE A 12 -9.71 -8.66 8.16
N SER A 13 -9.01 -9.79 8.18
CA SER A 13 -8.93 -10.71 9.33
C SER A 13 -7.65 -11.53 9.23
N ALA A 14 -7.40 -12.41 10.21
CA ALA A 14 -6.33 -13.41 10.12
C ALA A 14 -6.45 -14.34 8.90
N ARG A 15 -7.61 -14.39 8.22
CA ARG A 15 -7.84 -15.15 6.97
C ARG A 15 -7.48 -14.38 5.70
N GLY A 16 -6.96 -13.16 5.83
CA GLY A 16 -6.59 -12.31 4.70
C GLY A 16 -7.50 -11.10 4.52
N VAL A 17 -7.46 -10.53 3.32
CA VAL A 17 -8.12 -9.27 2.96
C VAL A 17 -9.13 -9.53 1.84
N THR A 18 -10.33 -8.98 1.98
CA THR A 18 -11.35 -8.96 0.93
C THR A 18 -11.70 -7.52 0.61
N ALA A 19 -11.49 -7.12 -0.64
CA ALA A 19 -11.86 -5.81 -1.15
C ALA A 19 -13.03 -5.96 -2.13
N THR A 20 -14.17 -5.38 -1.78
CA THR A 20 -15.36 -5.35 -2.64
C THR A 20 -15.56 -3.96 -3.18
N ARG A 21 -15.46 -3.79 -4.50
CA ARG A 21 -15.73 -2.51 -5.18
C ARG A 21 -17.01 -2.59 -5.96
N ARG A 22 -17.99 -1.77 -5.59
CA ARG A 22 -19.26 -1.65 -6.30
C ARG A 22 -19.31 -0.35 -7.08
N ILE A 23 -19.49 -0.47 -8.39
CA ILE A 23 -19.70 0.65 -9.31
C ILE A 23 -21.03 0.39 -10.01
N ALA A 24 -21.99 1.32 -9.86
CA ALA A 24 -23.31 1.24 -10.49
C ALA A 24 -24.04 -0.12 -10.30
N GLY A 25 -23.92 -0.73 -9.13
CA GLY A 25 -24.55 -2.02 -8.79
C GLY A 25 -23.73 -3.27 -9.14
N PHE A 26 -22.67 -3.15 -9.96
CA PHE A 26 -21.76 -4.25 -10.27
C PHE A 26 -20.58 -4.26 -9.29
N GLY A 27 -20.46 -5.35 -8.53
CA GLY A 27 -19.43 -5.55 -7.52
C GLY A 27 -18.30 -6.46 -8.02
N ASN A 28 -17.06 -5.96 -8.01
CA ASN A 28 -15.89 -6.82 -8.12
C ASN A 28 -15.39 -7.11 -6.70
N GLU A 29 -15.52 -8.36 -6.27
CA GLU A 29 -14.88 -8.87 -5.06
C GLU A 29 -13.50 -9.41 -5.40
N GLN A 30 -12.49 -8.95 -4.67
CA GLN A 30 -11.13 -9.47 -4.74
C GLN A 30 -10.73 -9.96 -3.36
N ARG A 31 -10.33 -11.23 -3.30
CA ARG A 31 -9.89 -11.86 -2.06
C ARG A 31 -8.40 -12.19 -2.14
N PHE A 32 -7.67 -11.78 -1.11
CA PHE A 32 -6.24 -11.97 -0.96
C PHE A 32 -6.01 -12.77 0.33
N PRO A 33 -5.74 -14.07 0.25
CA PRO A 33 -5.38 -14.86 1.42
C PRO A 33 -3.97 -14.47 1.91
N PRO A 34 -3.65 -14.62 3.21
CA PRO A 34 -2.44 -14.10 3.83
C PRO A 34 -1.16 -14.58 3.16
N GLU A 35 -1.13 -15.81 2.67
CA GLU A 35 0.02 -16.40 1.97
C GLU A 35 0.34 -15.72 0.63
N GLN A 36 -0.62 -15.02 0.02
CA GLN A 36 -0.41 -14.27 -1.22
C GLN A 36 0.07 -12.86 -0.94
N ILE A 37 0.00 -12.38 0.31
CA ILE A 37 0.30 -11.00 0.68
C ILE A 37 1.78 -10.91 1.07
N GLU A 38 2.51 -10.03 0.39
CA GLU A 38 3.90 -9.70 0.71
C GLU A 38 3.97 -8.51 1.66
N SER A 39 3.37 -7.38 1.26
CA SER A 39 3.34 -6.16 2.06
C SER A 39 2.05 -5.38 1.85
N ILE A 40 1.76 -4.47 2.80
CA ILE A 40 0.66 -3.52 2.69
C ILE A 40 1.21 -2.14 3.00
N ASP A 41 1.04 -1.22 2.06
CA ASP A 41 1.73 0.05 2.04
C ASP A 41 0.78 1.22 1.75
N ALA A 42 1.04 2.34 2.43
CA ALA A 42 0.38 3.61 2.14
C ALA A 42 1.18 4.37 1.09
N VAL A 43 0.59 4.58 -0.09
CA VAL A 43 1.23 5.28 -1.21
C VAL A 43 0.52 6.60 -1.49
N LYS A 44 1.31 7.61 -1.85
CA LYS A 44 0.74 8.90 -2.28
C LYS A 44 -0.06 8.67 -3.56
N SER A 45 -1.32 9.10 -3.56
CA SER A 45 -2.15 9.09 -4.75
C SER A 45 -1.65 10.15 -5.74
N GLY A 46 -1.82 9.89 -7.04
CA GLY A 46 -1.66 10.91 -8.07
C GLY A 46 -2.76 12.00 -8.02
N MET A 47 -3.79 11.81 -7.20
CA MET A 47 -4.88 12.75 -7.03
C MET A 47 -4.53 13.83 -6.00
N ALA A 48 -4.74 15.09 -6.38
CA ALA A 48 -4.77 16.24 -5.49
C ALA A 48 -6.02 17.08 -5.78
N TYR A 49 -6.65 17.59 -4.74
CA TYR A 49 -7.78 18.53 -4.86
C TYR A 49 -7.53 19.73 -3.97
N GLY A 50 -7.42 20.91 -4.58
CA GLY A 50 -6.91 22.11 -3.90
C GLY A 50 -5.50 21.84 -3.35
N ASN A 51 -5.33 22.08 -2.05
CA ASN A 51 -4.06 21.81 -1.34
C ASN A 51 -3.99 20.40 -0.70
N THR A 52 -5.01 19.57 -0.90
CA THR A 52 -5.08 18.24 -0.27
C THR A 52 -4.46 17.18 -1.19
N ILE A 53 -3.42 16.51 -0.69
CA ILE A 53 -2.82 15.34 -1.32
C ILE A 53 -3.52 14.10 -0.78
N TYR A 54 -4.05 13.28 -1.67
CA TYR A 54 -4.67 12.01 -1.30
C TYR A 54 -3.65 10.88 -1.25
N TRP A 55 -4.01 9.82 -0.53
CA TRP A 55 -3.22 8.61 -0.34
C TRP A 55 -4.08 7.39 -0.64
N ASN A 56 -3.44 6.31 -1.07
CA ASN A 56 -4.06 5.01 -1.27
C ASN A 56 -3.39 3.99 -0.34
N VAL A 57 -4.14 2.97 0.04
CA VAL A 57 -3.58 1.76 0.65
C VAL A 57 -3.51 0.69 -0.43
N GLU A 58 -2.31 0.20 -0.69
CA GLU A 58 -2.03 -0.82 -1.70
C GLU A 58 -1.51 -2.08 -1.01
N LEU A 59 -2.00 -3.22 -1.49
CA LEU A 59 -1.51 -4.55 -1.16
C LEU A 59 -0.56 -4.99 -2.27
N HIS A 60 0.61 -5.45 -1.87
CA HIS A 60 1.58 -6.07 -2.76
C HIS A 60 1.47 -7.58 -2.58
N ASP A 61 1.15 -8.27 -3.67
CA ASP A 61 1.17 -9.73 -3.65
C ASP A 61 2.60 -10.26 -3.80
N ARG A 62 2.82 -11.52 -3.45
CA ARG A 62 4.13 -12.18 -3.62
C ARG A 62 4.59 -12.34 -5.08
N GLN A 63 3.73 -12.03 -6.05
CA GLN A 63 4.08 -11.98 -7.47
C GLN A 63 4.55 -10.57 -7.88
N GLY A 64 4.62 -9.62 -6.94
CA GLY A 64 5.02 -8.24 -7.15
C GLY A 64 3.90 -7.36 -7.73
N LYS A 65 2.66 -7.85 -7.80
CA LYS A 65 1.50 -7.11 -8.30
C LYS A 65 0.90 -6.26 -7.20
N ARG A 66 0.50 -5.04 -7.58
CA ARG A 66 -0.11 -4.07 -6.67
C ARG A 66 -1.62 -4.04 -6.83
N HIS A 67 -2.31 -4.13 -5.70
CA HIS A 67 -3.75 -4.14 -5.59
C HIS A 67 -4.20 -2.98 -4.70
N LYS A 68 -4.95 -2.04 -5.26
CA LYS A 68 -5.51 -0.94 -4.46
C LYS A 68 -6.59 -1.50 -3.55
N LEU A 69 -6.45 -1.32 -2.25
CA LEU A 69 -7.46 -1.70 -1.25
C LEU A 69 -8.38 -0.51 -0.95
N ALA A 70 -7.79 0.63 -0.59
CA ALA A 70 -8.50 1.88 -0.31
C ALA A 70 -7.86 3.03 -1.09
N THR A 71 -8.67 3.97 -1.56
CA THR A 71 -8.23 5.11 -2.37
C THR A 71 -8.75 6.42 -1.78
N ALA A 72 -8.17 7.53 -2.22
CA ALA A 72 -8.65 8.87 -1.89
C ALA A 72 -8.67 9.19 -0.37
N ILE A 73 -7.68 8.70 0.39
CA ILE A 73 -7.53 9.01 1.82
C ILE A 73 -6.86 10.38 1.97
N PRO A 74 -7.51 11.40 2.57
CA PRO A 74 -7.01 12.78 2.58
C PRO A 74 -5.84 13.02 3.55
N ARG A 75 -5.52 12.07 4.42
CA ARG A 75 -4.44 12.19 5.41
C ARG A 75 -3.49 11.00 5.33
N ARG A 76 -2.19 11.29 5.16
CA ARG A 76 -1.11 10.29 5.17
C ARG A 76 -1.17 9.37 6.39
N GLN A 77 -1.25 9.95 7.58
CA GLN A 77 -1.26 9.19 8.84
C GLN A 77 -2.45 8.23 8.95
N LEU A 78 -3.60 8.57 8.36
CA LEU A 78 -4.75 7.66 8.34
C LEU A 78 -4.51 6.48 7.39
N ALA A 79 -3.91 6.73 6.22
CA ALA A 79 -3.54 5.68 5.28
C ALA A 79 -2.48 4.74 5.87
N GLU A 80 -1.46 5.30 6.54
CA GLU A 80 -0.41 4.51 7.22
C GLU A 80 -0.98 3.68 8.37
N ARG A 81 -1.82 4.27 9.22
CA ARG A 81 -2.49 3.52 10.30
C ARG A 81 -3.35 2.37 9.76
N LEU A 82 -4.11 2.63 8.69
CA LEU A 82 -4.92 1.60 8.05
C LEU A 82 -4.05 0.47 7.48
N ALA A 83 -2.95 0.81 6.80
CA ALA A 83 -2.01 -0.19 6.29
C ALA A 83 -1.42 -1.05 7.42
N THR A 84 -1.00 -0.43 8.53
CA THR A 84 -0.49 -1.14 9.73
C THR A 84 -1.54 -2.01 10.39
N GLU A 85 -2.77 -1.55 10.51
CA GLU A 85 -3.86 -2.32 11.10
C GLU A 85 -4.18 -3.57 10.28
N ILE A 86 -4.25 -3.44 8.95
CA ILE A 86 -4.47 -4.59 8.06
C ILE A 86 -3.30 -5.55 8.16
N ALA A 87 -2.06 -5.07 8.07
CA ALA A 87 -0.87 -5.90 8.13
C ALA A 87 -0.78 -6.69 9.46
N THR A 88 -1.03 -6.00 10.58
CA THR A 88 -1.04 -6.61 11.92
C THR A 88 -2.13 -7.66 12.03
N THR A 89 -3.34 -7.36 11.55
CA THR A 89 -4.49 -8.27 11.63
C THR A 89 -4.30 -9.53 10.78
N VAL A 90 -3.67 -9.39 9.61
CA VAL A 90 -3.39 -10.49 8.68
C VAL A 90 -2.17 -11.31 9.13
N GLY A 91 -1.38 -10.79 10.07
CA GLY A 91 -0.19 -11.47 10.59
C GLY A 91 1.05 -11.32 9.71
N ILE A 92 1.13 -10.26 8.91
CA ILE A 92 2.31 -9.92 8.11
C ILE A 92 3.14 -8.85 8.82
N SER A 93 4.42 -9.15 9.06
CA SER A 93 5.32 -8.28 9.82
C SER A 93 5.89 -7.11 9.00
N GLU A 94 5.74 -7.12 7.67
CA GLU A 94 6.24 -6.06 6.79
C GLU A 94 5.13 -5.10 6.38
N THR A 95 4.89 -4.07 7.20
CA THR A 95 4.50 -2.77 6.63
C THR A 95 5.76 -2.05 6.21
N ARG A 96 6.02 -1.92 4.90
CA ARG A 96 7.03 -0.97 4.45
C ARG A 96 6.39 0.41 4.53
N SER A 97 6.31 0.90 5.76
CA SER A 97 6.05 2.30 6.05
C SER A 97 6.87 3.10 5.06
N SER A 98 6.20 3.82 4.16
CA SER A 98 6.81 4.50 3.03
C SER A 98 7.56 5.72 3.58
N SER A 99 8.66 5.42 4.28
CA SER A 99 9.75 6.31 4.60
C SER A 99 10.47 6.55 3.30
N LYS A 100 9.96 7.50 2.53
CA LYS A 100 10.75 8.20 1.54
C LYS A 100 11.91 8.86 2.29
N GLY A 101 13.02 8.11 2.39
CA GLY A 101 14.21 8.52 3.12
C GLY A 101 15.00 7.35 3.70
N SER A 102 15.53 6.46 2.86
CA SER A 102 16.74 5.72 3.23
C SER A 102 17.52 5.36 1.96
N ARG A 103 18.22 6.37 1.42
CA ARG A 103 19.46 6.11 0.70
C ARG A 103 20.45 5.64 1.77
N MET A 104 20.41 4.36 2.13
CA MET A 104 21.58 3.75 2.75
C MET A 104 22.60 3.60 1.62
N GLY A 105 23.32 4.71 1.37
CA GLY A 105 24.60 4.62 0.70
C GLY A 105 25.48 3.80 1.63
N LEU A 106 25.60 2.50 1.35
CA LEU A 106 26.76 1.74 1.78
C LEU A 106 27.96 2.42 1.12
N LYS A 107 28.56 3.37 1.84
CA LYS A 107 29.95 3.71 1.63
C LYS A 107 30.74 2.49 2.06
N SER A 108 30.96 1.56 1.13
CA SER A 108 32.15 0.72 1.22
C SER A 108 33.33 1.66 1.07
N GLU A 109 33.88 2.10 2.20
CA GLU A 109 35.22 2.68 2.25
C GLU A 109 36.23 1.53 2.08
N LEU A 110 36.25 0.93 0.89
CA LEU A 110 37.42 0.21 0.42
C LEU A 110 38.41 1.29 -0.02
N PRO A 111 39.58 1.44 0.64
CA PRO A 111 40.59 2.39 0.21
C PRO A 111 41.02 2.07 -1.22
N ALA A 112 41.04 3.10 -2.07
CA ALA A 112 41.30 3.01 -3.50
C ALA A 112 42.78 2.73 -3.86
N GLU A 113 43.68 2.55 -2.89
CA GLU A 113 45.12 2.38 -3.14
C GLU A 113 45.52 0.94 -3.51
N LEU A 114 44.57 0.01 -3.65
CA LEU A 114 44.83 -1.38 -4.09
C LEU A 114 44.32 -1.67 -5.51
N ARG A 115 44.21 -0.65 -6.37
CA ARG A 115 43.94 -0.81 -7.81
C ARG A 115 44.95 -0.03 -8.67
N GLY A 116 46.20 -0.49 -8.66
CA GLY A 116 47.18 -0.41 -9.76
C GLY A 116 47.80 0.96 -10.09
N ASP A 117 49.10 1.11 -9.79
CA ASP A 117 50.18 0.86 -10.76
C ASP A 117 51.22 -0.06 -10.10
#